data_AF-A0A934VMR3-F1
#
_entry.id   AF-A0A934VMR3-F1
#
_cell.length_a   1.000
_cell.length_b   1.000
_cell.length_c   1.000
_cell.angle_alpha   90.00
_cell.angle_beta   90.00
_cell.angle_gamma   90.00
#
_symmetry.space_group_name_H-M   'P 1'
#
loop_
_entity.id
_entity.type
_entity.pdbx_description
1 polymer ?
#
loop_
_entity_poly.entity_id
_entity_poly.type
_entity_poly.pdbx_seq_one_letter_code
_entity_poly.pdbx_strand_id
1 'polypeptide(L)'
;MLEKDHYLSWGTSSGGVAAGRIEIGAAVMFNPDDFIKRIDDGKQALLISKPRKHLEHWITSANSKEAELNTLQAFRAFVDARSH
;
A
#
# COMPACT_ATOMS: atom_id res chain seq x y z
N MET A 1 0.79 -10.29 17.19
CA MET A 1 0.21 -9.57 16.03
C MET A 1 1.37 -8.90 15.32
N LEU A 2 1.66 -9.26 14.07
CA LEU A 2 2.65 -8.55 13.27
C LEU A 2 2.10 -7.14 13.03
N GLU A 3 2.74 -6.12 13.60
CA GLU A 3 2.46 -4.74 13.23
C GLU A 3 2.82 -4.62 11.75
N LYS A 4 1.81 -4.52 10.88
CA LYS A 4 2.06 -4.32 9.45
C LYS A 4 2.74 -2.96 9.27
N ASP A 5 3.90 -3.00 8.63
CA ASP A 5 4.74 -1.89 8.16
C ASP A 5 4.24 -1.30 6.82
N HIS A 6 3.13 -1.83 6.30
CA HIS A 6 2.49 -1.34 5.10
C HIS A 6 0.97 -1.54 5.08
N TYR A 7 0.29 -0.70 4.30
CA TYR A 7 -1.07 -0.93 3.81
C TYR A 7 -1.02 -1.26 2.33
N LEU A 8 -1.77 -2.27 1.89
CA LEU A 8 -1.82 -2.71 0.50
C LEU A 8 -3.26 -2.97 0.09
N SER A 9 -3.61 -2.52 -1.12
CA SER A 9 -4.87 -2.80 -1.78
C SER A 9 -4.64 -3.27 -3.22
N TRP A 10 -5.57 -4.08 -3.73
CA TRP A 10 -5.64 -4.49 -5.14
C TRP A 10 -7.10 -4.54 -5.56
N GLY A 11 -7.41 -3.95 -6.70
CA GLY A 11 -8.79 -3.88 -7.17
C GLY A 11 -8.89 -3.68 -8.68
N THR A 12 -10.02 -4.08 -9.24
CA THR A 12 -10.33 -3.83 -10.64
C THR A 12 -10.74 -2.37 -10.83
N SER A 13 -10.01 -1.62 -11.64
CA SER A 13 -10.41 -0.30 -12.09
C SER A 13 -11.10 -0.41 -13.45
N SER A 14 -12.36 0.02 -13.53
CA SER A 14 -13.02 0.25 -14.81
C SER A 14 -12.58 1.62 -15.33
N GLY A 15 -11.45 1.67 -16.04
CA GLY A 15 -11.02 2.88 -16.73
C GLY A 15 -12.08 3.34 -17.72
N GLY A 16 -12.44 4.62 -17.67
CA GLY A 16 -13.49 5.19 -18.51
C GLY A 16 -13.31 4.90 -20.02
N VAL A 17 -14.44 4.57 -20.65
CA VAL A 17 -14.80 4.62 -22.10
C VAL A 17 -13.87 4.04 -23.19
N ALA A 18 -12.64 3.58 -22.92
CA ALA A 18 -11.84 2.94 -23.99
C ALA A 18 -10.72 1.99 -23.54
N ALA A 19 -10.39 1.91 -22.25
CA ALA A 19 -9.38 0.97 -21.76
C ALA A 19 -10.07 -0.15 -20.99
N GLY A 20 -9.93 -1.39 -21.46
CA GLY A 20 -10.56 -2.58 -20.86
C GLY A 20 -10.28 -2.74 -19.35
N ARG A 21 -10.94 -3.73 -18.72
CA ARG A 21 -10.79 -4.02 -17.29
C ARG A 21 -9.30 -4.24 -16.96
N ILE A 22 -8.74 -3.36 -16.12
CA ILE A 22 -7.36 -3.43 -15.64
C ILE A 22 -7.41 -3.53 -14.13
N GLU A 23 -6.59 -4.41 -13.56
CA GLU A 23 -6.42 -4.44 -12.11
C GLU A 23 -5.30 -3.51 -11.71
N ILE A 24 -5.47 -2.84 -10.58
CA ILE A 24 -4.53 -1.86 -10.04
C ILE A 24 -4.31 -2.17 -8.56
N GLY A 25 -3.05 -2.23 -8.17
CA GLY A 25 -2.59 -2.28 -6.80
C GLY A 25 -2.03 -0.95 -6.34
N ALA A 26 -2.18 -0.66 -5.05
CA ALA A 26 -1.50 0.43 -4.40
C ALA A 26 -1.02 -0.01 -3.01
N ALA A 27 0.12 0.51 -2.59
CA ALA A 27 0.65 0.27 -1.27
C ALA A 27 1.29 1.53 -0.68
N VAL A 28 1.17 1.66 0.64
CA VAL A 28 1.83 2.67 1.46
C VAL A 28 2.65 1.93 2.51
N MET A 29 3.96 2.11 2.46
CA MET A 29 4.92 1.54 3.40
C MET A 29 5.41 2.65 4.33
N PHE A 30 5.54 2.35 5.61
CA PHE A 30 5.90 3.32 6.64
C PHE A 30 6.58 2.61 7.80
N ASN A 31 7.42 3.32 8.53
CA ASN A 31 8.04 2.77 9.73
C ASN A 31 6.99 2.65 10.86
N PRO A 32 6.65 1.44 11.33
CA PRO A 32 5.66 1.26 12.39
C PRO A 32 6.03 2.00 13.69
N ASP A 33 7.32 2.10 13.99
CA ASP A 33 7.85 2.68 15.23
C ASP A 33 7.70 4.20 15.31
N ASP A 34 7.40 4.88 14.20
CA ASP A 34 7.19 6.32 14.20
C ASP A 34 5.80 6.73 14.69
N PHE A 35 4.90 5.77 14.90
CA PHE A 35 3.51 6.01 15.30
C PHE A 35 3.22 5.59 16.73
N ILE A 36 2.50 6.44 17.47
CA ILE A 36 1.99 6.15 18.81
C ILE A 36 0.62 5.46 18.79
N LYS A 37 -0.13 5.62 17.69
CA LYS A 37 -1.46 5.06 17.55
C LYS A 37 -1.80 4.85 16.09
N ARG A 38 -2.46 3.74 15.79
CA ARG A 38 -3.06 3.44 14.49
C ARG A 38 -4.54 3.14 14.68
N ILE A 39 -5.38 3.71 13.84
CA ILE A 39 -6.84 3.51 13.88
C ILE A 39 -7.29 3.11 12.48
N ASP A 40 -8.03 2.03 12.37
CA ASP A 40 -8.73 1.64 11.14
C ASP A 40 -10.23 1.72 11.43
N ASP A 41 -10.95 2.61 10.76
CA ASP A 41 -12.40 2.79 10.91
C ASP A 41 -13.21 2.05 9.82
N GLY A 42 -12.55 1.19 9.04
CA GLY A 42 -13.12 0.48 7.91
C GLY A 42 -13.29 1.33 6.64
N LYS A 43 -13.04 2.64 6.71
CA LYS A 43 -13.04 3.56 5.56
C LYS A 43 -11.66 4.13 5.29
N GLN A 44 -10.87 4.33 6.34
CA GLN A 44 -9.53 4.91 6.30
C GLN A 44 -8.66 4.38 7.42
N ALA A 45 -7.35 4.43 7.19
CA ALA A 45 -6.33 4.22 8.20
C ALA A 45 -5.79 5.58 8.68
N LEU A 46 -5.84 5.82 9.98
CA LEU A 46 -5.26 7.00 10.63
C LEU A 46 -3.98 6.59 11.38
N LEU A 47 -2.88 7.24 11.03
CA LEU A 47 -1.56 7.05 11.64
C LEU A 47 -1.20 8.29 12.48
N ILE A 48 -1.11 8.14 13.80
CA ILE A 48 -0.77 9.23 14.72
C ILE A 48 0.70 9.11 15.11
N SER A 49 1.53 10.07 14.70
CA SER A 49 2.98 10.03 14.88
C SER A 49 3.44 10.39 16.30
N LYS A 50 4.65 9.95 16.65
CA LYS A 50 5.40 10.47 17.79
C LYS A 50 5.77 11.95 17.55
N PRO A 51 5.69 12.83 18.56
CA PRO A 51 6.06 14.24 18.41
C PRO A 51 7.53 14.39 17.97
N ARG A 52 7.81 15.40 17.15
CA ARG A 52 9.16 15.78 16.69
C ARG A 52 9.92 14.68 15.92
N LYS A 53 9.24 13.68 15.38
CA LYS A 53 9.83 12.72 14.43
C LYS A 53 9.74 13.24 13.00
N HIS A 54 10.82 13.04 12.25
CA HIS A 54 10.75 13.09 10.79
C HIS A 54 10.02 11.85 10.30
N LEU A 55 9.04 12.03 9.40
CA LEU A 55 8.26 10.94 8.86
C LEU A 55 8.62 10.74 7.39
N GLU A 56 9.02 9.53 7.05
CA GLU A 56 9.22 9.09 5.67
C GLU A 56 8.22 7.98 5.36
N HIS A 57 7.58 8.09 4.20
CA HIS A 57 6.62 7.11 3.71
C HIS A 57 6.93 6.82 2.26
N TRP A 58 6.71 5.58 1.86
CA TRP A 58 6.86 5.14 0.48
C TRP A 58 5.51 4.74 -0.08
N ILE A 59 5.12 5.35 -1.19
CA ILE A 59 3.88 5.06 -1.88
C ILE A 59 4.24 4.45 -3.22
N THR A 60 3.63 3.32 -3.55
CA THR A 60 3.83 2.63 -4.82
C THR A 60 2.50 2.12 -5.36
N SER A 61 2.43 1.93 -6.67
CA SER A 61 1.28 1.38 -7.38
C SER A 61 1.76 0.47 -8.48
N ALA A 62 0.99 -0.58 -8.75
CA ALA A 62 1.23 -1.46 -9.88
C ALA A 62 -0.08 -1.72 -10.63
N ASN A 63 0.01 -2.17 -11.88
CA ASN A 63 -1.18 -2.57 -12.64
C ASN A 63 -1.00 -3.91 -13.35
N SER A 64 -2.11 -4.52 -13.75
CA SER A 64 -2.13 -5.85 -14.39
C SER A 64 -1.43 -5.93 -15.75
N LYS A 65 -0.94 -4.81 -16.30
CA LYS A 65 -0.14 -4.76 -17.54
C LYS A 65 1.37 -4.71 -17.29
N GLU A 66 1.81 -4.51 -16.05
CA GLU A 66 3.22 -4.50 -15.69
C GLU A 66 3.71 -5.92 -15.45
N ALA A 67 4.45 -6.48 -16.42
CA ALA A 67 4.78 -7.91 -16.47
C ALA A 67 5.40 -8.49 -15.18
N GLU A 68 6.10 -7.67 -14.40
CA GLU A 68 6.78 -8.09 -13.17
C GLU A 68 5.92 -8.00 -11.90
N LEU A 69 4.87 -7.16 -11.89
CA LEU A 69 4.02 -6.87 -10.73
C LEU A 69 2.52 -7.03 -11.05
N ASN A 70 2.18 -7.69 -12.15
CA ASN A 70 0.83 -7.81 -12.70
C ASN A 70 -0.14 -8.66 -11.86
N THR A 71 0.31 -9.24 -10.74
CA THR A 71 -0.53 -10.00 -9.83
C THR A 71 -0.43 -9.43 -8.41
N LEU A 72 -1.52 -9.55 -7.65
CA LEU A 72 -1.53 -9.22 -6.22
C LEU A 72 -0.37 -9.90 -5.47
N GLN A 73 -0.05 -11.16 -5.79
CA GLN A 73 0.99 -11.91 -5.10
C GLN A 73 2.39 -11.36 -5.41
N ALA A 74 2.68 -11.05 -6.67
CA ALA A 74 3.94 -10.42 -7.07
C ALA A 74 4.09 -9.02 -6.46
N PHE A 75 3.02 -8.22 -6.51
CA PHE A 75 3.01 -6.89 -5.91
C PHE A 75 3.19 -6.93 -4.38
N ARG A 76 2.53 -7.87 -3.71
CA ARG A 76 2.70 -8.09 -2.27
C ARG A 76 4.12 -8.51 -1.93
N ALA A 77 4.72 -9.45 -2.67
CA ALA A 77 6.09 -9.86 -2.45
C ALA A 77 7.08 -8.70 -2.63
N PHE A 78 6.85 -7.82 -3.61
CA PHE A 78 7.63 -6.59 -3.80
C PHE A 78 7.51 -5.62 -2.62
N VAL A 79 6.29 -5.42 -2.10
CA VAL A 79 6.04 -4.56 -0.93
C VAL A 79 6.65 -5.15 0.33
N ASP A 80 6.49 -6.45 0.56
CA ASP A 80 7.05 -7.17 1.72
C ASP A 80 8.59 -7.10 1.67
N ALA A 81 9.22 -7.28 0.51
CA ALA A 81 10.67 -7.19 0.35
C ALA A 81 11.26 -5.79 0.60
N ARG A 82 10.44 -4.74 0.47
CA ARG A 82 10.86 -3.34 0.67
C ARG A 82 10.60 -2.83 2.09
N SER A 83 9.68 -3.46 2.82
CA SER A 83 9.29 -3.02 4.16
C SER A 83 10.25 -3.50 5.27
N HIS A 84 11.25 -4.32 4.89
CA HIS A 84 12.37 -4.80 5.72
C HIS A 84 13.65 -3.96 5.52
#